data_AF-A0A941BDV1-F1
#
_entry.id   AF-A0A941BDV1-F1
#
_cell.length_a   1.000
_cell.length_b   1.000
_cell.length_c   1.000
_cell.angle_alpha   90.00
_cell.angle_beta   90.00
_cell.angle_gamma   90.00
#
_symmetry.space_group_name_H-M   'P 1'
#
loop_
_entity.id
_entity.type
_entity.pdbx_description
1 polymer ?
#
loop_
_entity_poly.entity_id
_entity_poly.type
_entity_poly.pdbx_seq_one_letter_code
_entity_poly.pdbx_strand_id
1 'polypeptide(L)'
;MSGHPARAVVAVLWQLCRLLALAVLAFAVWGWTSGQWAGRLFPLVWPRPYLEMVSATAVGSLAAAVVTVPWLTRWWPQRWGWAALAVASPMLLLRGSGLLSYAGSGETRILVMSVVEALLHALALVGGAAWWRRRHGTMPPLPTSLRHDP
;
A
#
# COMPACT_ATOMS: atom_id res chain seq x y z
N MET A 1 -8.60 -38.05 -2.90
CA MET A 1 -9.17 -36.68 -2.93
C MET A 1 -8.39 -35.84 -3.94
N SER A 2 -8.69 -36.01 -5.23
CA SER A 2 -8.09 -35.24 -6.33
C SER A 2 -8.87 -33.93 -6.49
N GLY A 3 -8.46 -32.88 -5.78
CA GLY A 3 -8.98 -31.55 -6.04
C GLY A 3 -8.69 -31.17 -7.49
N HIS A 4 -9.74 -30.92 -8.29
CA HIS A 4 -9.59 -30.55 -9.69
C HIS A 4 -8.61 -29.36 -9.81
N PRO A 5 -7.53 -29.48 -10.61
CA PRO A 5 -6.52 -28.43 -10.73
C PRO A 5 -7.11 -27.08 -11.17
N ALA A 6 -8.21 -27.11 -11.92
CA ALA A 6 -8.97 -25.92 -12.32
C ALA A 6 -9.48 -25.08 -11.13
N ARG A 7 -9.90 -25.72 -10.02
CA ARG A 7 -10.40 -25.01 -8.84
C ARG A 7 -9.28 -24.24 -8.12
N ALA A 8 -8.09 -24.85 -8.05
CA ALA A 8 -6.93 -24.20 -7.45
C ALA A 8 -6.50 -22.96 -8.25
N VAL A 9 -6.51 -23.05 -9.59
CA VAL A 9 -6.19 -21.92 -10.47
C VAL A 9 -7.14 -20.75 -10.26
N VAL A 10 -8.46 -21.01 -10.24
CA VAL A 10 -9.48 -19.95 -10.02
C VAL A 10 -9.30 -19.28 -8.66
N ALA A 11 -9.02 -20.05 -7.60
CA ALA A 11 -8.78 -19.49 -6.27
C ALA A 11 -7.54 -18.59 -6.23
N VAL A 12 -6.44 -18.97 -6.91
CA VAL A 12 -5.23 -18.14 -7.02
C VAL A 12 -5.51 -16.86 -7.80
N LEU A 13 -6.17 -16.96 -8.95
CA LEU A 13 -6.53 -15.78 -9.75
C LEU A 13 -7.37 -14.79 -8.93
N TRP A 14 -8.34 -15.29 -8.17
CA TRP A 14 -9.17 -14.44 -7.33
C TRP A 14 -8.38 -13.75 -6.21
N GLN A 15 -7.39 -14.42 -5.60
CA GLN A 15 -6.50 -13.79 -4.62
C GLN A 15 -5.63 -12.70 -5.26
N LEU A 16 -5.12 -12.93 -6.48
CA LEU A 16 -4.36 -11.92 -7.22
C LEU A 16 -5.22 -10.69 -7.56
N CYS A 17 -6.46 -10.90 -8.01
CA CYS A 17 -7.40 -9.81 -8.27
C CYS A 17 -7.68 -8.97 -7.01
N ARG A 18 -7.82 -9.60 -5.84
CA ARG A 18 -7.99 -8.89 -4.56
C ARG A 18 -6.76 -8.08 -4.16
N LEU A 19 -5.55 -8.64 -4.34
CA LEU A 19 -4.31 -7.90 -4.09
C LEU A 19 -4.19 -6.70 -5.02
N LEU A 20 -4.45 -6.89 -6.32
CA LEU A 20 -4.42 -5.81 -7.30
C LEU A 20 -5.44 -4.71 -6.96
N ALA A 21 -6.67 -5.09 -6.61
CA ALA A 21 -7.70 -4.13 -6.21
C ALA A 21 -7.27 -3.31 -4.98
N LEU A 22 -6.66 -3.94 -3.96
CA LEU A 22 -6.12 -3.22 -2.80
C LEU A 22 -4.93 -2.34 -3.17
N ALA A 23 -4.06 -2.78 -4.07
CA ALA A 23 -2.92 -1.99 -4.54
C ALA A 23 -3.38 -0.73 -5.27
N VAL A 24 -4.35 -0.87 -6.18
CA VAL A 24 -4.98 0.26 -6.89
C VAL A 24 -5.67 1.20 -5.90
N LEU A 25 -6.42 0.66 -4.94
CA LEU A 25 -7.11 1.46 -3.92
C LEU A 25 -6.11 2.21 -3.03
N ALA A 26 -5.06 1.56 -2.54
CA ALA A 26 -4.02 2.17 -1.74
C ALA A 26 -3.34 3.32 -2.50
N PHE A 27 -2.98 3.08 -3.76
CA PHE A 27 -2.33 4.06 -4.60
C PHE A 27 -3.24 5.27 -4.91
N ALA A 28 -4.50 5.02 -5.24
CA ALA A 28 -5.49 6.08 -5.50
C ALA A 28 -5.77 6.93 -4.26
N VAL A 29 -5.97 6.30 -3.09
CA VAL A 29 -6.19 6.99 -1.82
C VAL A 29 -4.96 7.81 -1.44
N TRP A 30 -3.76 7.24 -1.56
CA TRP A 30 -2.51 7.95 -1.31
C TRP A 30 -2.37 9.20 -2.20
N GLY A 31 -2.57 9.05 -3.51
CA GLY A 31 -2.44 10.16 -4.46
C GLY A 31 -3.45 11.27 -4.20
N TRP A 32 -4.73 10.90 -4.01
CA TRP A 32 -5.81 11.86 -3.74
C TRP A 32 -5.56 12.65 -2.44
N THR A 33 -5.26 11.95 -1.34
CA THR A 33 -5.10 12.59 -0.03
C THR A 33 -3.82 13.40 0.09
N SER A 34 -2.71 12.95 -0.52
CA SER A 34 -1.46 13.72 -0.58
C SER A 34 -1.68 15.04 -1.34
N GLY A 35 -2.38 15.00 -2.48
CA GLY A 35 -2.71 16.18 -3.27
C GLY A 35 -3.62 17.16 -2.52
N GLN A 36 -4.69 16.65 -1.89
CA GLN A 36 -5.62 17.48 -1.11
C GLN A 36 -4.99 18.07 0.15
N TRP A 37 -4.12 17.33 0.83
CA TRP A 37 -3.41 17.82 2.02
C TRP A 37 -2.47 18.97 1.66
N ALA A 38 -1.65 18.77 0.63
CA ALA A 38 -0.71 19.78 0.18
C ALA A 38 -1.41 21.07 -0.27
N GLY A 39 -2.51 20.94 -1.02
CA GLY A 39 -3.27 22.09 -1.51
C GLY A 39 -4.02 22.89 -0.43
N ARG A 40 -4.14 22.39 0.80
CA ARG A 40 -4.88 23.06 1.89
C ARG A 40 -4.01 23.79 2.90
N LEU A 41 -2.82 23.27 3.18
CA LEU A 41 -1.99 23.76 4.29
C LEU A 41 -0.76 24.54 3.84
N PHE A 42 -0.37 24.42 2.57
CA PHE A 42 0.83 25.05 2.06
C PHE A 42 0.50 25.96 0.88
N PRO A 43 1.12 27.15 0.80
CA PRO A 43 1.02 27.99 -0.38
C PRO A 43 1.63 27.25 -1.57
N LEU A 44 0.97 27.36 -2.74
CA LEU A 44 1.41 26.75 -3.99
C LEU A 44 2.66 27.47 -4.54
N VAL A 45 3.82 27.20 -3.95
CA VAL A 45 5.11 27.76 -4.33
C VAL A 45 5.94 26.69 -5.04
N TRP A 46 6.60 27.06 -6.14
CA TRP A 46 7.55 26.20 -6.85
C TRP A 46 8.98 26.72 -6.67
N PRO A 47 9.94 25.87 -6.24
CA PRO A 47 9.79 24.46 -5.87
C PRO A 47 9.06 24.30 -4.52
N ARG A 48 8.21 23.27 -4.40
CA ARG A 48 7.45 22.98 -3.15
C ARG A 48 8.40 22.85 -1.95
N PRO A 49 8.08 23.31 -0.74
CA PRO A 49 8.91 23.07 0.44
C PRO A 49 9.07 21.57 0.77
N TYR A 50 10.24 21.16 1.27
CA TYR A 50 10.51 19.75 1.59
C TYR A 50 9.55 19.21 2.67
N LEU A 51 9.21 20.03 3.68
CA LEU A 51 8.26 19.69 4.74
C LEU A 51 6.83 19.48 4.21
N GLU A 52 6.41 20.26 3.22
CA GLU A 52 5.12 20.05 2.55
C GLU A 52 5.08 18.65 1.93
N MET A 53 6.10 18.31 1.14
CA MET A 53 6.16 17.04 0.43
C MET A 53 6.13 15.86 1.42
N VAL A 54 6.99 15.88 2.44
CA VAL A 54 7.08 14.79 3.43
C VAL A 54 5.76 14.64 4.21
N SER A 55 5.15 15.75 4.63
CA SER A 55 3.88 15.71 5.37
C SER A 55 2.74 15.19 4.51
N ALA A 56 2.64 15.61 3.24
CA ALA A 56 1.65 15.11 2.29
C ALA A 56 1.80 13.61 2.06
N THR A 57 3.02 13.13 1.85
CA THR A 57 3.32 11.71 1.72
C THR A 57 2.96 10.92 2.97
N ALA A 58 3.26 11.45 4.16
CA ALA A 58 2.95 10.78 5.42
C ALA A 58 1.43 10.64 5.59
N VAL A 59 0.67 11.72 5.38
CA VAL A 59 -0.79 11.71 5.45
C VAL A 59 -1.39 10.77 4.42
N GLY A 60 -0.91 10.80 3.18
CA GLY A 60 -1.41 9.90 2.15
C GLY A 60 -1.11 8.43 2.44
N SER A 61 0.06 8.13 3.00
CA SER A 61 0.45 6.77 3.35
C SER A 61 -0.38 6.23 4.52
N LEU A 62 -0.66 7.08 5.52
CA LEU A 62 -1.54 6.74 6.63
C LEU A 62 -2.98 6.52 6.15
N ALA A 63 -3.51 7.40 5.29
CA ALA A 63 -4.85 7.25 4.72
C ALA A 63 -4.98 5.95 3.92
N ALA A 64 -4.01 5.64 3.07
CA ALA A 64 -3.97 4.39 2.31
C ALA A 64 -3.93 3.16 3.24
N ALA A 65 -3.13 3.22 4.31
CA ALA A 65 -3.06 2.14 5.30
C ALA A 65 -4.40 1.96 6.04
N VAL A 66 -5.03 3.04 6.51
CA VAL A 66 -6.33 2.97 7.20
C VAL A 66 -7.40 2.29 6.34
N VAL A 67 -7.44 2.59 5.05
CA VAL A 67 -8.44 2.03 4.14
C VAL A 67 -8.16 0.57 3.77
N THR A 68 -6.89 0.19 3.59
CA THR A 68 -6.54 -1.13 3.03
C THR A 68 -6.17 -2.18 4.06
N VAL A 69 -5.59 -1.81 5.21
CA VAL A 69 -5.12 -2.73 6.24
C VAL A 69 -6.20 -3.67 6.79
N PRO A 70 -7.43 -3.22 7.09
CA PRO A 70 -8.48 -4.10 7.61
C PRO A 70 -8.80 -5.26 6.66
N TRP A 71 -8.84 -4.99 5.35
CA TRP A 71 -9.11 -5.99 4.32
C TRP A 71 -7.91 -6.92 4.11
N LEU A 72 -6.72 -6.34 4.10
CA LEU A 72 -5.46 -7.07 3.92
C LEU A 72 -5.24 -8.11 5.01
N THR A 73 -5.42 -7.71 6.27
CA THR A 73 -5.27 -8.60 7.44
C THR A 73 -6.38 -9.64 7.53
N ARG A 74 -7.57 -9.34 7.01
CA ARG A 74 -8.71 -10.28 6.92
C ARG A 74 -8.52 -11.34 5.83
N TRP A 75 -8.01 -10.96 4.65
CA TRP A 75 -7.84 -11.87 3.51
C TRP A 75 -6.54 -12.69 3.56
N TRP A 76 -5.46 -12.17 4.17
CA TRP A 76 -4.18 -12.88 4.32
C TRP A 76 -3.66 -12.90 5.77
N PRO A 77 -4.36 -13.56 6.72
CA PRO A 77 -4.00 -13.51 8.14
C PRO A 77 -2.62 -14.08 8.47
N GLN A 78 -2.13 -15.07 7.71
CA GLN A 78 -0.80 -15.67 7.92
C GLN A 78 0.31 -14.98 7.12
N ARG A 79 -0.02 -14.34 5.99
CA ARG A 79 0.93 -13.75 5.05
C ARG A 79 0.75 -12.23 4.89
N TRP A 80 0.21 -11.58 5.92
CA TRP A 80 -0.12 -10.15 5.90
C TRP A 80 1.08 -9.27 5.57
N GLY A 81 2.29 -9.61 6.04
CA GLY A 81 3.50 -8.85 5.72
C GLY A 81 3.82 -8.85 4.23
N TRP A 82 3.75 -10.03 3.60
CA TRP A 82 3.94 -10.17 2.15
C TRP A 82 2.82 -9.52 1.35
N ALA A 83 1.57 -9.63 1.81
CA ALA A 83 0.44 -8.96 1.17
C ALA A 83 0.57 -7.43 1.26
N ALA A 84 1.04 -6.88 2.39
CA ALA A 84 1.28 -5.45 2.56
C ALA A 84 2.38 -4.95 1.64
N LEU A 85 3.47 -5.70 1.48
CA LEU A 85 4.53 -5.37 0.52
C LEU A 85 4.04 -5.47 -0.93
N ALA A 86 3.21 -6.46 -1.26
CA ALA A 86 2.60 -6.57 -2.58
C ALA A 86 1.68 -5.38 -2.89
N VAL A 87 0.88 -4.94 -1.92
CA VAL A 87 0.03 -3.73 -2.04
C VAL A 87 0.87 -2.46 -2.14
N ALA A 88 2.00 -2.38 -1.43
CA ALA A 88 2.94 -1.25 -1.53
C ALA A 88 3.72 -1.23 -2.86
N SER A 89 3.76 -2.34 -3.60
CA SER A 89 4.64 -2.50 -4.76
C SER A 89 4.48 -1.45 -5.86
N PRO A 90 3.27 -0.95 -6.23
CA PRO A 90 3.17 0.07 -7.28
C PRO A 90 3.91 1.36 -6.90
N MET A 91 3.82 1.74 -5.62
CA MET A 91 4.52 2.90 -5.08
C MET A 91 6.03 2.68 -5.04
N LEU A 92 6.47 1.49 -4.59
CA LEU A 92 7.89 1.12 -4.57
C LEU A 92 8.49 1.08 -5.98
N LEU A 93 7.75 0.58 -6.97
CA LEU A 93 8.19 0.55 -8.37
C LEU A 93 8.25 1.97 -8.96
N LEU A 94 7.24 2.80 -8.70
CA LEU A 94 7.21 4.19 -9.15
C LEU A 94 8.37 5.01 -8.57
N ARG A 95 8.70 4.81 -7.30
CA ARG A 95 9.82 5.51 -6.65
C ARG A 95 11.16 4.87 -6.96
N GLY A 96 11.21 3.55 -7.14
CA GLY A 96 12.39 2.83 -7.59
C GLY A 96 12.84 3.25 -8.99
N SER A 97 11.91 3.44 -9.93
CA SER A 97 12.24 3.99 -11.26
C SER A 97 12.80 5.39 -11.16
N GLY A 98 12.25 6.25 -10.29
CA GLY A 98 12.81 7.58 -10.00
C GLY A 98 14.24 7.51 -9.43
N LEU A 99 14.51 6.60 -8.50
CA LEU A 99 15.87 6.42 -7.97
C LEU A 99 16.87 6.03 -9.05
N LEU A 100 16.49 5.13 -9.96
CA LEU A 100 17.35 4.71 -11.06
C LEU A 100 17.55 5.83 -12.09
N SER A 101 16.50 6.58 -12.42
CA SER A 101 16.58 7.67 -13.40
C SER A 101 17.42 8.86 -12.93
N TYR A 102 17.45 9.13 -11.62
CA TYR A 102 18.19 10.26 -11.05
C TYR A 102 19.49 9.86 -10.34
N ALA A 103 19.88 8.58 -10.40
CA ALA A 103 21.16 8.12 -9.87
C ALA A 103 22.33 8.82 -10.60
N GLY A 104 23.18 9.53 -9.85
CA GLY A 104 24.32 10.28 -10.40
C GLY A 104 23.99 11.64 -11.04
N SER A 105 22.73 12.07 -11.02
CA SER A 105 22.29 13.35 -11.62
C SER A 105 22.60 14.60 -10.78
N GLY A 106 23.13 14.44 -9.56
CA GLY A 106 23.30 15.55 -8.60
C GLY A 106 22.00 16.01 -7.92
N GLU A 107 20.84 15.52 -8.34
CA GLU A 107 19.52 15.83 -7.77
C GLU A 107 19.24 15.04 -6.48
N THR A 108 20.10 15.20 -5.47
CA THR A 108 20.00 14.51 -4.17
C THR A 108 18.60 14.66 -3.55
N ARG A 109 17.96 15.81 -3.76
CA ARG A 109 16.62 16.07 -3.25
C ARG A 109 15.56 15.10 -3.79
N ILE A 110 15.59 14.77 -5.08
CA ILE A 110 14.65 13.85 -5.71
C ILE A 110 14.90 12.42 -5.21
N LEU A 111 16.16 12.06 -5.03
CA LEU A 111 16.57 10.76 -4.49
C LEU A 111 16.06 10.56 -3.07
N VAL A 112 16.37 11.50 -2.16
CA VAL A 112 15.95 11.40 -0.76
C VAL A 112 14.43 11.37 -0.66
N MET A 113 13.71 12.23 -1.41
CA MET A 113 12.26 12.20 -1.40
C MET A 113 11.72 10.86 -1.89
N SER A 114 12.26 10.31 -2.98
CA SER A 114 11.80 9.02 -3.50
C SER A 114 11.99 7.88 -2.50
N VAL A 115 13.12 7.86 -1.76
CA VAL A 115 13.34 6.92 -0.66
C VAL A 115 12.33 7.14 0.47
N VAL A 116 12.15 8.39 0.91
CA VAL A 116 11.21 8.73 1.99
C VAL A 116 9.79 8.31 1.64
N GLU A 117 9.36 8.56 0.40
CA GLU A 117 8.04 8.16 -0.08
C GLU A 117 7.85 6.64 -0.11
N ALA A 118 8.82 5.92 -0.66
CA ALA A 118 8.81 4.47 -0.71
C ALA A 118 8.74 3.86 0.70
N LEU A 119 9.60 4.34 1.60
CA LEU A 119 9.69 3.84 2.97
C LEU A 119 8.46 4.19 3.80
N LEU A 120 7.98 5.43 3.78
CA LEU A 120 6.79 5.84 4.53
C LEU A 120 5.57 5.02 4.11
N HIS A 121 5.40 4.78 2.80
CA HIS A 121 4.26 4.01 2.31
C HIS A 121 4.33 2.54 2.73
N ALA A 122 5.50 1.91 2.55
CA ALA A 122 5.71 0.52 2.96
C ALA A 122 5.56 0.35 4.48
N LEU A 123 6.16 1.24 5.27
CA LEU A 123 6.07 1.22 6.73
C LEU A 123 4.65 1.49 7.23
N ALA A 124 3.89 2.39 6.59
CA ALA A 124 2.49 2.63 6.96
C ALA A 124 1.63 1.38 6.74
N LEU A 125 1.79 0.68 5.62
CA LEU A 125 1.03 -0.53 5.32
C LEU A 125 1.45 -1.72 6.21
N VAL A 126 2.76 -1.99 6.32
CA VAL A 126 3.29 -3.10 7.12
C VAL A 126 3.07 -2.84 8.62
N GLY A 127 3.42 -1.65 9.09
CA GLY A 127 3.24 -1.23 10.47
C GLY A 127 1.76 -1.13 10.85
N GLY A 128 0.91 -0.60 9.97
CA GLY A 128 -0.55 -0.57 10.13
C GLY A 128 -1.12 -1.98 10.25
N ALA A 129 -0.71 -2.92 9.38
CA ALA A 129 -1.12 -4.32 9.45
C ALA A 129 -0.67 -5.01 10.74
N ALA A 130 0.57 -4.76 11.18
CA ALA A 130 1.09 -5.27 12.45
C ALA A 130 0.30 -4.72 13.65
N TRP A 131 0.03 -3.41 13.67
CA TRP A 131 -0.77 -2.76 14.72
C TRP A 131 -2.20 -3.29 14.76
N TRP A 132 -2.85 -3.40 13.60
CA TRP A 132 -4.21 -3.91 13.47
C TRP A 132 -4.33 -5.33 13.99
N ARG A 133 -3.40 -6.22 13.62
CA ARG A 133 -3.38 -7.60 14.14
C ARG A 133 -3.16 -7.68 15.64
N ARG A 134 -2.32 -6.80 16.21
CA ARG A 134 -2.11 -6.76 17.67
C ARG A 134 -3.38 -6.31 18.41
N ARG A 135 -4.15 -5.37 17.83
CA ARG A 135 -5.36 -4.80 18.45
C ARG A 135 -6.60 -5.69 18.28
N HIS A 136 -6.76 -6.34 17.13
CA HIS A 136 -7.99 -7.07 16.78
C HIS A 136 -7.80 -8.58 16.68
N GLY A 137 -6.61 -9.10 16.97
CA GLY A 137 -6.26 -10.50 16.80
C GLY A 137 -6.27 -10.96 15.34
N THR A 138 -6.24 -12.27 15.11
CA THR A 138 -6.74 -12.81 13.84
C THR A 138 -8.25 -12.70 13.87
N MET A 139 -8.84 -11.81 13.06
CA MET A 139 -10.28 -11.90 12.83
C MET A 139 -10.62 -13.34 12.42
N PRO A 140 -11.72 -13.92 12.93
CA PRO A 140 -12.16 -15.22 12.47
C PRO A 140 -12.26 -15.18 10.95
N PRO A 141 -11.83 -16.26 10.26
CA PRO A 141 -11.95 -16.33 8.81
C PRO A 141 -13.40 -16.04 8.42
N LEU A 142 -13.60 -15.39 7.26
CA LEU A 142 -14.93 -15.15 6.71
C LEU A 142 -15.79 -16.41 6.87
N PRO A 143 -17.04 -16.27 7.35
CA PRO A 143 -17.92 -17.42 7.56
C PRO A 143 -17.99 -18.23 6.27
N THR A 144 -17.99 -19.56 6.41
CA THR A 144 -18.02 -20.50 5.28
C THR A 144 -19.19 -20.23 4.33
N SER A 145 -20.28 -19.62 4.80
CA SER A 145 -21.40 -19.18 3.95
C SER A 145 -21.06 -18.06 2.93
N LEU A 146 -19.98 -17.32 3.14
CA LEU A 146 -19.42 -16.33 2.18
C LEU A 146 -18.16 -16.83 1.48
N ARG A 147 -17.66 -18.02 1.86
CA ARG A 147 -16.90 -18.79 0.89
C ARG A 147 -17.94 -19.25 -0.11
N HIS A 148 -17.85 -18.78 -1.33
CA HIS A 148 -18.31 -19.61 -2.43
C HIS A 148 -17.43 -20.86 -2.37
N ASP A 149 -17.84 -21.82 -1.54
CA ASP A 149 -17.32 -23.18 -1.56
C ASP A 149 -17.75 -23.77 -2.91
N PRO A 150 -16.81 -24.21 -3.77
CA PRO A 150 -17.10 -25.11 -4.87
C PRO A 150 -17.01 -26.59 -4.46
#